data_AF-A0AAV2ZE71-F1
#
_entry.id   AF-A0AAV2ZE71-F1
#
_cell.length_a   1.000
_cell.length_b   1.000
_cell.length_c   1.000
_cell.angle_alpha   90.00
_cell.angle_beta   90.00
_cell.angle_gamma   90.00
#
_symmetry.space_group_name_H-M   'P 1'
#
loop_
_entity.id
_entity.type
_entity.pdbx_description
1 polymer ?
#
loop_
_entity_poly.entity_id
_entity_poly.type
_entity_poly.pdbx_seq_one_letter_code
_entity_poly.pdbx_strand_id
1 'polypeptide(L)'
;MYAEPEVEQRVEKINVLTTDQLGALNHAKLQVMIRMDNEQYLRDHPDVAKAMRALVRGIIRERPTDVGLFAYRFFRRSEELIRRDLDAKE
;
A
#
# COMPACT_ATOMS: atom_id res chain seq x y z
N MET A 1 -14.79 -57.48 -3.57
CA MET A 1 -13.36 -57.69 -3.23
C MET A 1 -12.58 -56.98 -4.34
N TYR A 2 -12.06 -55.76 -4.23
CA TYR A 2 -11.93 -54.74 -3.20
C TYR A 2 -12.05 -53.37 -3.91
N ALA A 3 -12.77 -52.40 -3.34
CA ALA A 3 -12.67 -51.01 -3.80
C ALA A 3 -11.31 -50.47 -3.35
N GLU A 4 -10.54 -49.91 -4.28
CA GLU A 4 -9.17 -49.44 -4.06
C GLU A 4 -9.14 -48.30 -3.03
N PRO A 5 -8.55 -48.50 -1.84
CA PRO A 5 -8.50 -47.48 -0.77
C PRO A 5 -7.59 -46.29 -1.09
N GLU A 6 -6.84 -46.34 -2.20
CA GLU A 6 -5.89 -45.29 -2.58
C GLU A 6 -6.54 -44.07 -3.24
N VAL A 7 -7.70 -44.26 -3.89
CA VAL A 7 -8.38 -43.15 -4.59
C VAL A 7 -8.95 -42.16 -3.57
N GLU A 8 -9.56 -42.66 -2.50
CA GLU A 8 -10.19 -41.83 -1.47
C GLU A 8 -9.16 -41.05 -0.62
N GLN A 9 -8.00 -41.65 -0.32
CA GLN A 9 -6.88 -40.97 0.33
C GLN A 9 -6.24 -39.87 -0.52
N ARG A 10 -6.31 -39.97 -1.85
CA ARG A 10 -5.80 -38.93 -2.74
C ARG A 10 -6.72 -37.71 -2.78
N VAL A 11 -8.03 -37.88 -2.62
CA VAL A 11 -8.99 -36.75 -2.63
C VAL A 11 -8.90 -35.91 -1.34
N GLU A 12 -8.68 -36.53 -0.18
CA GLU A 12 -8.53 -35.80 1.09
C GLU A 12 -7.29 -34.90 1.14
N LYS A 13 -6.19 -35.31 0.48
CA LYS A 13 -4.95 -34.52 0.42
C LYS A 13 -5.04 -33.29 -0.50
N ILE A 14 -6.08 -33.18 -1.33
CA ILE A 14 -6.22 -32.10 -2.32
C ILE A 14 -6.75 -30.80 -1.68
N ASN A 15 -7.29 -30.83 -0.45
CA ASN A 15 -8.00 -29.66 0.11
C ASN A 15 -7.56 -29.17 1.49
N VAL A 16 -6.48 -29.70 2.06
CA VAL A 16 -6.00 -29.23 3.38
C VAL A 16 -4.70 -28.47 3.19
N LEU A 17 -4.79 -27.13 3.20
CA LEU A 17 -3.61 -26.28 3.31
C LEU A 17 -2.84 -26.69 4.56
N THR A 18 -1.53 -26.88 4.44
CA THR A 18 -0.68 -27.03 5.63
C THR A 18 -0.75 -25.77 6.48
N THR A 19 -0.43 -25.86 7.77
CA THR A 19 -0.43 -24.71 8.68
C THR A 19 0.38 -23.53 8.13
N ASP A 20 1.53 -23.80 7.50
CA ASP A 20 2.38 -22.78 6.88
C ASP A 20 1.72 -22.15 5.66
N GLN A 21 1.04 -22.94 4.82
CA GLN A 21 0.30 -22.43 3.66
C GLN A 21 -0.92 -21.60 4.09
N LEU A 22 -1.61 -22.00 5.15
CA LEU A 22 -2.70 -21.23 5.74
C LEU A 22 -2.22 -19.90 6.32
N GLY A 23 -1.07 -19.91 7.01
CA GLY A 23 -0.41 -18.70 7.52
C GLY A 23 -0.02 -17.74 6.39
N ALA A 24 0.61 -18.26 5.33
CA ALA A 24 0.97 -17.48 4.15
C ALA A 24 -0.26 -16.90 3.45
N LEU A 25 -1.34 -17.67 3.32
CA LEU A 25 -2.60 -17.20 2.74
C LEU A 25 -3.25 -16.10 3.58
N ASN A 26 -3.29 -16.25 4.90
CA ASN A 26 -3.84 -15.24 5.80
C ASN A 26 -3.03 -13.94 5.75
N HIS A 27 -1.69 -14.04 5.71
CA HIS A 27 -0.83 -12.88 5.54
C HIS A 27 -1.06 -12.19 4.18
N ALA A 28 -1.18 -12.95 3.10
CA ALA A 28 -1.49 -12.42 1.77
C ALA A 28 -2.85 -11.71 1.76
N LYS A 29 -3.88 -12.29 2.38
CA LYS A 29 -5.21 -11.65 2.52
C LYS A 29 -5.13 -10.32 3.27
N LEU A 30 -4.42 -10.29 4.40
CA LEU A 30 -4.23 -9.06 5.17
C LEU A 30 -3.52 -7.97 4.35
N GLN A 31 -2.45 -8.33 3.62
CA GLN A 31 -1.76 -7.38 2.75
C GLN A 31 -2.67 -6.85 1.63
N VAL A 32 -3.47 -7.72 1.01
CA VAL A 32 -4.42 -7.30 -0.04
C VAL A 32 -5.45 -6.34 0.53
N MET A 33 -6.05 -6.65 1.68
CA MET A 33 -7.02 -5.76 2.34
C MET A 33 -6.41 -4.39 2.65
N ILE A 34 -5.24 -4.34 3.27
CA ILE A 34 -4.54 -3.08 3.57
C ILE A 34 -4.26 -2.27 2.30
N ARG A 35 -3.88 -2.94 1.20
CA ARG A 35 -3.65 -2.25 -0.08
C ARG A 35 -4.94 -1.70 -0.67
N MET A 36 -6.03 -2.44 -0.60
CA MET A 36 -7.35 -1.99 -1.05
C MET A 36 -7.82 -0.77 -0.25
N ASP A 37 -7.68 -0.80 1.08
CA ASP A 37 -8.06 0.30 1.96
C ASP A 37 -7.21 1.56 1.69
N ASN A 38 -5.89 1.39 1.52
CA ASN A 38 -4.99 2.48 1.16
C ASN A 38 -5.33 3.09 -0.21
N GLU A 39 -5.62 2.25 -1.21
CA GLU A 39 -6.04 2.73 -2.53
C GLU A 39 -7.37 3.48 -2.46
N GLN A 40 -8.31 3.00 -1.66
CA GLN A 40 -9.59 3.67 -1.46
C GLN A 40 -9.40 5.02 -0.78
N TYR A 41 -8.61 5.08 0.30
CA TYR A 41 -8.25 6.33 0.98
C TYR A 41 -7.60 7.33 0.00
N LEU A 42 -6.66 6.88 -0.83
CA LEU A 42 -6.01 7.76 -1.82
C LEU A 42 -6.96 8.24 -2.93
N ARG A 43 -7.99 7.46 -3.29
CA ARG A 43 -9.05 7.89 -4.21
C ARG A 43 -9.95 8.94 -3.57
N ASP A 44 -10.33 8.75 -2.32
CA ASP A 44 -11.21 9.66 -1.59
C ASP A 44 -10.52 10.96 -1.18
N HIS A 45 -9.18 10.93 -1.07
CA HIS A 45 -8.34 12.06 -0.68
C HIS A 45 -7.33 12.45 -1.78
N PRO A 46 -7.80 13.07 -2.89
CA PRO A 46 -6.93 13.49 -3.99
C PRO A 46 -5.92 14.58 -3.58
N ASP A 47 -6.20 15.31 -2.51
CA ASP A 47 -5.33 16.29 -1.87
C ASP A 47 -4.04 15.67 -1.32
N VAL A 48 -4.10 14.45 -0.78
CA VAL A 48 -2.92 13.70 -0.33
C VAL A 48 -1.98 13.42 -1.50
N ALA A 49 -2.54 12.95 -2.62
CA ALA A 49 -1.76 12.69 -3.83
C ALA A 49 -1.16 13.97 -4.44
N LYS A 50 -1.85 15.10 -4.31
CA LYS A 50 -1.37 16.43 -4.70
C LYS A 50 -0.20 16.87 -3.80
N ALA A 51 -0.36 16.81 -2.48
CA ALA A 51 0.66 17.18 -1.51
C ALA A 51 1.96 16.36 -1.68
N MET A 52 1.84 15.05 -1.89
CA MET A 52 2.98 14.18 -2.16
C MET A 52 3.72 14.56 -3.46
N ARG A 53 2.99 14.91 -4.52
CA ARG A 53 3.59 15.40 -5.77
C ARG A 53 4.34 16.72 -5.57
N ALA A 54 3.80 17.64 -4.77
CA ALA A 54 4.49 18.90 -4.47
C ALA A 54 5.76 18.69 -3.66
N LEU A 55 5.73 17.79 -2.67
CA LEU A 55 6.93 17.40 -1.92
C LEU A 55 8.02 16.88 -2.86
N VAL A 56 7.67 15.92 -3.73
CA VAL A 56 8.62 15.31 -4.69
C VAL A 56 9.18 16.37 -5.66
N ARG A 57 8.34 17.27 -6.17
CA ARG A 57 8.80 18.38 -7.02
C ARG A 57 9.76 19.30 -6.26
N GLY A 58 9.46 19.60 -5.00
CA GLY A 58 10.33 20.39 -4.12
C GLY A 58 11.70 19.74 -3.94
N ILE A 59 11.73 18.43 -3.66
CA ILE A 59 12.97 17.66 -3.51
C ILE A 59 13.79 17.67 -4.81
N ILE A 60 13.16 17.42 -5.97
CA ILE A 60 13.87 17.40 -7.26
C ILE A 60 14.45 18.78 -7.59
N ARG A 61 13.73 19.85 -7.25
CA ARG A 61 14.12 21.25 -7.52
C ARG A 61 15.23 21.72 -6.59
N GLU A 62 15.11 21.52 -5.29
CA GLU A 62 16.09 22.02 -4.30
C GLU A 62 17.25 21.06 -4.06
N ARG A 63 17.09 19.77 -4.40
CA ARG A 63 18.06 18.69 -4.18
C ARG A 63 18.69 18.76 -2.77
N PRO A 64 17.86 18.70 -1.71
CA PRO A 64 18.34 18.85 -0.35
C PRO A 64 19.27 17.69 0.03
N THR A 65 20.32 17.99 0.79
CA THR A 65 21.25 16.99 1.35
C THR A 65 20.55 16.03 2.32
N ASP A 66 19.50 16.50 3.01
CA ASP A 66 18.65 15.71 3.90
C ASP A 66 17.18 15.86 3.48
N VAL A 67 16.66 14.80 2.88
CA VAL A 67 15.27 14.73 2.39
C VAL A 67 14.27 14.69 3.56
N GLY A 68 14.64 14.07 4.69
CA GLY A 68 13.76 13.96 5.86
C GLY A 68 13.55 15.32 6.51
N LEU A 69 14.64 16.07 6.72
CA LEU A 69 14.56 17.44 7.24
C LEU A 69 13.81 18.37 6.27
N PHE A 70 14.00 18.19 4.97
CA PHE A 70 13.24 18.92 3.95
C PHE A 70 11.74 18.63 4.06
N ALA A 71 11.34 17.36 4.13
CA ALA A 71 9.94 16.96 4.24
C ALA A 71 9.29 17.51 5.52
N TYR A 72 10.00 17.44 6.65
CA TYR A 72 9.54 18.05 7.91
C TYR A 72 9.26 19.54 7.73
N ARG A 73 10.21 20.30 7.16
CA ARG A 73 10.04 21.74 6.92
C ARG A 73 8.92 22.03 5.92
N PHE A 74 8.76 21.19 4.90
CA PHE A 74 7.72 21.31 3.87
C PHE A 74 6.33 21.18 4.49
N PHE A 75 6.07 20.14 5.27
CA PHE A 75 4.77 19.90 5.91
C PHE A 75 4.53 20.74 7.18
N ARG A 76 5.57 21.34 7.76
CA ARG A 76 5.43 22.29 8.88
C ARG A 76 4.98 23.68 8.41
N ARG A 77 4.98 23.96 7.11
CA ARG A 77 4.38 25.19 6.56
C ARG A 77 2.85 25.10 6.65
N SER A 78 2.19 26.26 6.81
CA SER A 78 0.72 26.33 6.89
C SER A 78 0.07 25.58 5.73
N GLU A 79 -0.97 24.80 6.02
CA GLU A 79 -1.74 24.01 5.06
C GLU A 79 -2.24 24.86 3.88
N GLU A 80 -2.53 26.14 4.12
CA GLU A 80 -2.93 27.12 3.09
C GLU A 80 -1.81 27.45 2.09
N LEU A 81 -0.55 27.46 2.53
CA LEU A 81 0.60 27.70 1.65
C LEU A 81 0.88 26.48 0.79
N ILE A 82 0.69 25.28 1.34
CA ILE A 82 0.78 24.03 0.57
C ILE A 82 -0.32 24.01 -0.49
N ARG A 83 -1.57 24.35 -0.14
CA ARG A 83 -2.67 24.47 -1.11
C ARG A 83 -2.39 25.50 -2.21
N ARG A 84 -1.89 26.70 -1.88
CA ARG A 84 -1.50 27.69 -2.90
C ARG A 84 -0.42 27.19 -3.85
N ASP A 85 0.60 26.49 -3.35
CA ASP A 85 1.64 25.89 -4.22
C ASP A 85 1.09 24.75 -5.09
N LEU A 86 0.00 24.09 -4.65
CA LEU A 86 -0.69 23.05 -5.41
C LEU A 86 -1.58 23.61 -6.52
N ASP A 87 -2.21 24.77 -6.29
CA ASP A 87 -3.14 25.41 -7.24
C ASP A 87 -2.44 26.40 -8.18
N ALA A 88 -1.21 26.84 -7.88
CA ALA A 88 -0.47 27.83 -8.67
C ALA A 88 0.08 27.32 -10.02
N LYS A 89 -0.24 26.09 -10.43
CA LYS A 89 0.17 25.51 -11.72
C LYS A 89 -0.90 24.56 -12.28
N GLU A 90 -2.07 25.11 -12.61
CA GLU A 90 -2.76 24.73 -13.84
C GLU A 90 -2.37 25.69 -14.96
#